data_AF-A0A7C5P7B6-F1
#
_entry.id   AF-A0A7C5P7B6-F1
#
_cell.length_a   1.000
_cell.length_b   1.000
_cell.length_c   1.000
_cell.angle_alpha   90.00
_cell.angle_beta   90.00
_cell.angle_gamma   90.00
#
_symmetry.space_group_name_H-M   'P 1'
#
loop_
_entity.id
_entity.type
_entity.pdbx_description
1 polymer ?
#
loop_
_entity_poly.entity_id
_entity_poly.type
_entity_poly.pdbx_seq_one_letter_code
_entity_poly.pdbx_strand_id
1 'polypeptide(L)'
;MRSASSGSSIFRPPPGLYSPCRRALRSLELSLLIATCDHRWHATSVGAVHHEEIVAMADLPKELVEEVEASLRAYRAHTYRTSPSLRLHSLEQAVEFVRERGFILFWPIKNLDLPSLWVAVAGDRPVAAEHDDPGHVTWRWKDEMLSKRRWYYGKLLRGKATLVSLDLLAAFYALSPRLADTDDFREAYHEGGLTREALQVAEAILREGPLDTIALRRAAGLSRPQAKYRFDRALTELQRGLWILPVGVAKAGAWRYAFVYELFDRWYPGIPAQAAVLSEEEARAQIVDDLLRSVGIASPMAIATALRWKREAVNRAILNLVESRRALHLPDGGAVHHNLLHFLEPAS
;
A
#
# COMPACT_ATOMS: atom_id res chain seq x y z
N MET A 1 49.19 26.45 52.65
CA MET A 1 49.78 26.35 51.29
C MET A 1 49.65 24.89 50.88
N ARG A 2 48.70 24.56 49.98
CA ARG A 2 48.90 24.20 48.56
C ARG A 2 49.87 23.00 48.43
N SER A 3 49.54 21.88 47.79
CA SER A 3 48.64 21.65 46.65
C SER A 3 48.41 20.15 46.43
N ALA A 4 47.23 19.81 45.94
CA ALA A 4 46.90 18.51 45.36
C ALA A 4 47.54 18.35 43.97
N SER A 5 47.93 17.13 43.60
CA SER A 5 48.10 16.74 42.20
C SER A 5 47.49 15.36 41.96
N SER A 6 46.70 15.32 40.91
CA SER A 6 45.83 14.28 40.39
C SER A 6 46.60 13.25 39.55
N GLY A 7 46.43 11.96 39.84
CA GLY A 7 46.83 10.86 38.96
C GLY A 7 45.60 10.03 38.59
N SER A 8 45.00 10.33 37.46
CA SER A 8 43.89 9.58 36.86
C SER A 8 44.41 8.27 36.24
N SER A 9 44.22 7.16 36.96
CA SER A 9 44.41 5.80 36.44
C SER A 9 43.26 5.44 35.51
N ILE A 10 43.53 5.41 34.20
CA ILE A 10 42.63 4.91 33.15
C ILE A 10 42.42 3.41 33.36
N PHE A 11 41.25 3.02 33.85
CA PHE A 11 40.81 1.63 33.91
C PHE A 11 40.46 1.16 32.49
N ARG A 12 41.32 0.36 31.85
CA ARG A 12 40.99 -0.35 30.60
C ARG A 12 40.28 -1.67 30.96
N PRO A 13 39.07 -1.95 30.47
CA PRO A 13 38.46 -3.26 30.64
C PRO A 13 39.10 -4.29 29.68
N PRO A 14 39.09 -5.59 30.03
CA PRO A 14 39.74 -6.64 29.25
C PRO A 14 39.00 -6.94 27.93
N PRO A 15 39.70 -7.44 26.89
CA PRO A 15 39.07 -7.81 25.63
C PRO A 15 38.42 -9.20 25.77
N GLY A 16 37.09 -9.29 25.66
CA GLY A 16 36.44 -10.60 25.65
C GLY A 16 34.93 -10.68 25.89
N LEU A 17 34.22 -9.59 26.18
CA LEU A 17 32.77 -9.62 26.42
C LEU A 17 32.07 -8.43 25.75
N TYR A 18 31.98 -8.45 24.42
CA TYR A 18 31.21 -7.46 23.64
C TYR A 18 30.35 -8.16 22.58
N SER A 19 29.21 -8.75 22.97
CA SER A 19 28.30 -9.38 21.99
C SER A 19 26.79 -9.14 22.20
N PRO A 20 26.28 -8.65 23.35
CA PRO A 20 24.89 -8.19 23.43
C PRO A 20 24.73 -6.66 23.27
N CYS A 21 25.62 -5.86 23.90
CA CYS A 21 25.51 -4.39 23.88
C CYS A 21 25.78 -3.75 22.50
N ARG A 22 26.65 -4.33 21.66
CA ARG A 22 26.87 -3.81 20.28
C ARG A 22 25.69 -4.09 19.34
N ARG A 23 24.89 -5.13 19.57
CA ARG A 23 23.64 -5.38 18.80
C ARG A 23 22.55 -4.39 19.19
N ALA A 24 22.42 -4.08 20.48
CA ALA A 24 21.46 -3.09 20.97
C ALA A 24 21.83 -1.66 20.56
N LEU A 25 23.12 -1.31 20.60
CA LEU A 25 23.62 -0.02 20.09
C LEU A 25 23.48 0.10 18.57
N ARG A 26 23.79 -0.96 17.81
CA ARG A 26 23.52 -0.99 16.36
C ARG A 26 22.04 -0.86 16.03
N SER A 27 21.13 -1.43 16.82
CA SER A 27 19.69 -1.30 16.62
C SER A 27 19.18 0.13 16.84
N LEU A 28 19.67 0.83 17.87
CA LEU A 28 19.33 2.23 18.12
C LEU A 28 19.96 3.15 17.06
N GLU A 29 21.22 2.92 16.68
CA GLU A 29 21.89 3.62 15.58
C GLU A 29 21.22 3.33 14.23
N LEU A 30 20.77 2.10 13.97
CA LEU A 30 19.97 1.73 12.79
C LEU A 30 18.64 2.49 12.78
N SER A 31 17.92 2.54 13.90
CA SER A 31 16.65 3.26 13.97
C SER A 31 16.84 4.75 13.73
N LEU A 32 17.92 5.36 14.25
CA LEU A 32 18.29 6.74 13.96
C LEU A 32 18.68 6.94 12.49
N LEU A 33 19.41 5.99 11.90
CA LEU A 33 19.91 6.08 10.54
C LEU A 33 18.87 5.77 9.46
N ILE A 34 17.97 4.83 9.71
CA ILE A 34 16.85 4.52 8.83
C ILE A 34 15.92 5.75 8.71
N ALA A 35 15.75 6.53 9.78
CA ALA A 35 15.04 7.81 9.74
C ALA A 35 15.72 8.88 8.86
N THR A 36 17.05 8.88 8.77
CA THR A 36 17.77 9.83 7.89
C THR A 36 17.67 9.51 6.40
N CYS A 37 17.49 8.23 6.04
CA CYS A 37 17.40 7.79 4.65
C CYS A 37 16.07 8.21 4.00
N ASP A 38 14.95 8.15 4.73
CA ASP A 38 13.62 8.53 4.19
C ASP A 38 13.57 10.03 3.80
N HIS A 39 14.23 10.89 4.57
CA HIS A 39 14.31 12.32 4.27
C HIS A 39 15.07 12.64 2.97
N ARG A 40 16.14 11.90 2.61
CA ARG A 40 16.87 12.12 1.34
C ARG A 40 16.08 11.63 0.13
N TRP A 41 15.32 10.55 0.28
CA TRP A 41 14.46 10.03 -0.79
C TRP A 41 13.28 10.97 -1.10
N HIS A 42 12.74 11.65 -0.08
CA HIS A 42 11.68 12.64 -0.27
C HIS A 42 12.17 14.06 -0.60
N ALA A 43 13.45 14.40 -0.41
CA ALA A 43 14.00 15.74 -0.67
C ALA A 43 13.96 16.17 -2.16
N THR A 44 13.65 15.28 -3.09
CA THR A 44 13.35 15.67 -4.49
C THR A 44 11.93 16.23 -4.69
N SER A 45 11.11 16.28 -3.63
CA SER A 45 9.79 16.92 -3.67
C SER A 45 9.35 17.46 -2.31
N VAL A 46 9.54 18.78 -2.15
CA VAL A 46 8.82 19.73 -1.25
C VAL A 46 9.33 19.89 0.20
N GLY A 47 9.97 21.05 0.45
CA GLY A 47 9.53 22.05 1.43
C GLY A 47 9.81 21.85 2.93
N ALA A 48 10.91 22.45 3.40
CA ALA A 48 11.18 22.96 4.76
C ALA A 48 10.83 22.06 5.97
N VAL A 49 11.82 21.27 6.41
CA VAL A 49 11.87 20.67 7.75
C VAL A 49 12.83 21.49 8.62
N HIS A 50 12.46 21.72 9.89
CA HIS A 50 13.14 22.60 10.83
C HIS A 50 14.61 22.20 11.07
N HIS A 51 15.48 23.21 11.10
CA HIS A 51 16.94 23.08 11.01
C HIS A 51 17.60 22.46 12.27
N GLU A 52 16.93 22.44 13.42
CA GLU A 52 17.54 22.01 14.70
C GLU A 52 17.46 20.48 14.94
N GLU A 53 16.45 19.78 14.41
CA GLU A 53 16.38 18.30 14.48
C GLU A 53 17.32 17.61 13.47
N ILE A 54 17.65 18.31 12.38
CA ILE A 54 18.59 17.85 11.34
C ILE A 54 20.03 17.76 11.89
N VAL A 55 20.38 18.56 12.90
CA VAL A 55 21.75 18.63 13.44
C VAL A 55 22.15 17.39 14.23
N ALA A 56 21.20 16.67 14.85
CA ALA A 56 21.50 15.39 15.51
C ALA A 56 21.57 14.19 14.55
N MET A 57 21.00 14.33 13.35
CA MET A 57 20.93 13.33 12.27
C MET A 57 22.12 13.41 11.28
N ALA A 58 22.90 14.50 11.35
CA ALA A 58 23.94 14.85 10.39
C ALA A 58 25.30 14.16 10.63
N ASP A 59 25.51 13.49 11.75
CA ASP A 59 26.81 12.90 12.14
C ASP A 59 26.93 11.39 11.95
N LEU A 60 25.97 10.76 11.26
CA LEU A 60 26.08 9.33 10.94
C LEU A 60 27.13 9.10 9.84
N PRO A 61 28.04 8.12 9.99
CA PRO A 61 29.02 7.80 8.97
C PRO A 61 28.34 7.52 7.64
N LYS A 62 28.84 8.14 6.56
CA LYS A 62 28.29 8.01 5.22
C LYS A 62 28.17 6.54 4.79
N GLU A 63 29.15 5.74 5.17
CA GLU A 63 29.22 4.30 4.87
C GLU A 63 28.03 3.54 5.47
N LEU A 64 27.62 3.91 6.69
CA LEU A 64 26.47 3.29 7.37
C LEU A 64 25.16 3.65 6.66
N VAL A 65 25.02 4.91 6.22
CA VAL A 65 23.83 5.37 5.46
C VAL A 65 23.72 4.59 4.15
N GLU A 66 24.82 4.45 3.43
CA GLU A 66 24.89 3.71 2.17
C GLU A 66 24.56 2.21 2.36
N GLU A 67 25.00 1.60 3.47
CA GLU A 67 24.70 0.20 3.82
C GLU A 67 23.20 -0.02 4.07
N VAL A 68 22.54 0.88 4.80
CA VAL A 68 21.10 0.79 5.04
C VAL A 68 20.28 1.06 3.79
N GLU A 69 20.67 2.05 2.97
CA GLU A 69 20.03 2.26 1.69
C GLU A 69 20.19 1.05 0.75
N ALA A 70 21.37 0.41 0.73
CA ALA A 70 21.62 -0.79 -0.05
C ALA A 70 20.75 -1.97 0.42
N SER A 71 20.61 -2.13 1.73
CA SER A 71 19.78 -3.18 2.34
C SER A 71 18.30 -2.93 2.07
N LEU A 72 17.84 -1.68 2.12
CA LEU A 72 16.48 -1.30 1.75
C LEU A 72 16.21 -1.55 0.27
N ARG A 73 17.15 -1.22 -0.63
CA ARG A 73 17.06 -1.55 -2.05
C ARG A 73 16.99 -3.06 -2.27
N ALA A 74 17.80 -3.85 -1.57
CA ALA A 74 17.76 -5.32 -1.65
C ALA A 74 16.44 -5.89 -1.12
N TYR A 75 15.95 -5.37 0.00
CA TYR A 75 14.65 -5.72 0.58
C TYR A 75 13.52 -5.46 -0.42
N ARG A 76 13.46 -4.25 -0.99
CA ARG A 76 12.43 -3.90 -1.98
C ARG A 76 12.60 -4.65 -3.29
N ALA A 77 13.83 -4.94 -3.72
CA ALA A 77 14.06 -5.78 -4.89
C ALA A 77 13.49 -7.19 -4.69
N HIS A 78 13.59 -7.71 -3.47
CA HIS A 78 12.97 -8.96 -3.07
C HIS A 78 11.44 -8.86 -2.97
N THR A 79 10.92 -7.94 -2.16
CA THR A 79 9.48 -7.81 -1.89
C THR A 79 8.67 -7.31 -3.07
N TYR A 80 9.27 -6.56 -4.00
CA TYR A 80 8.61 -6.11 -5.23
C TYR A 80 8.88 -7.07 -6.40
N ARG A 81 9.70 -8.10 -6.17
CA ARG A 81 10.10 -9.11 -7.17
C ARG A 81 10.76 -8.49 -8.42
N THR A 82 11.61 -7.47 -8.23
CA THR A 82 12.30 -6.81 -9.35
C THR A 82 13.52 -7.60 -9.85
N SER A 83 14.17 -8.36 -8.95
CA SER A 83 15.30 -9.24 -9.29
C SER A 83 14.87 -10.30 -10.32
N PRO A 84 15.64 -10.54 -11.39
CA PRO A 84 15.24 -11.45 -12.47
C PRO A 84 14.81 -12.85 -12.02
N SER A 85 15.44 -13.40 -10.97
CA SER A 85 15.12 -14.72 -10.40
C SER A 85 13.81 -14.77 -9.60
N LEU A 86 13.27 -13.62 -9.19
CA LEU A 86 12.05 -13.52 -8.39
C LEU A 86 10.82 -13.09 -9.22
N ARG A 87 11.02 -12.72 -10.48
CA ARG A 87 9.96 -12.21 -11.35
C ARG A 87 8.83 -13.24 -11.51
N LEU A 88 7.63 -12.71 -11.70
CA LEU A 88 6.43 -13.53 -11.91
C LEU A 88 6.39 -14.04 -13.35
N HIS A 89 6.14 -15.34 -13.50
CA HIS A 89 6.06 -16.03 -14.80
C HIS A 89 4.72 -16.74 -15.01
N SER A 90 3.86 -16.77 -13.99
CA SER A 90 2.54 -17.40 -14.07
C SER A 90 1.50 -16.59 -13.31
N LEU A 91 0.23 -16.84 -13.66
CA LEU A 91 -0.90 -16.24 -13.01
C LEU A 91 -1.01 -16.66 -11.52
N GLU A 92 -0.73 -17.92 -11.22
CA GLU A 92 -0.74 -18.46 -9.87
C GLU A 92 0.29 -17.75 -8.98
N GLN A 93 1.50 -17.51 -9.51
CA GLN A 93 2.52 -16.72 -8.80
C GLN A 93 2.07 -15.28 -8.56
N ALA A 94 1.29 -14.69 -9.48
CA ALA A 94 0.72 -13.35 -9.30
C ALA A 94 -0.34 -13.31 -8.21
N VAL A 95 -1.25 -14.29 -8.16
CA VAL A 95 -2.24 -14.41 -7.09
C VAL A 95 -1.55 -14.56 -5.74
N GLU A 96 -0.54 -15.44 -5.67
CA GLU A 96 0.24 -15.64 -4.46
C GLU A 96 1.01 -14.38 -4.05
N PHE A 97 1.54 -13.62 -5.02
CA PHE A 97 2.19 -12.35 -4.74
C PHE A 97 1.25 -11.34 -4.07
N VAL A 98 0.02 -11.20 -4.58
CA VAL A 98 -0.98 -10.30 -3.97
C VAL A 98 -1.34 -10.76 -2.57
N ARG A 99 -1.49 -12.07 -2.35
CA ARG A 99 -1.73 -12.64 -1.02
C ARG A 99 -0.58 -12.35 -0.05
N GLU A 100 0.65 -12.58 -0.49
CA GLU A 100 1.86 -12.40 0.32
C GLU A 100 2.11 -10.93 0.71
N ARG A 101 1.69 -9.98 -0.14
CA ARG A 101 1.85 -8.53 0.11
C ARG A 101 0.62 -7.89 0.74
N GLY A 102 -0.50 -8.60 0.85
CA GLY A 102 -1.78 -8.06 1.30
C GLY A 102 -2.48 -7.21 0.25
N PHE A 103 -1.79 -6.22 -0.33
CA PHE A 103 -2.26 -5.43 -1.46
C PHE A 103 -1.12 -4.85 -2.28
N ILE A 104 -1.36 -4.64 -3.58
CA ILE A 104 -0.40 -4.07 -4.53
C ILE A 104 -1.13 -3.16 -5.52
N LEU A 105 -0.38 -2.35 -6.26
CA LEU A 105 -0.92 -1.62 -7.40
C LEU A 105 -0.93 -2.49 -8.66
N PHE A 106 -1.80 -2.20 -9.62
CA PHE A 106 -1.71 -2.84 -10.94
C PHE A 106 -0.52 -2.28 -11.74
N TRP A 107 -0.33 -0.96 -11.67
CA TRP A 107 0.77 -0.21 -12.29
C TRP A 107 1.57 0.55 -11.24
N PRO A 108 2.88 0.81 -11.46
CA PRO A 108 3.61 1.73 -10.61
C PRO A 108 3.02 3.15 -10.72
N ILE A 109 3.02 3.89 -9.61
CA ILE A 109 2.44 5.23 -9.54
C ILE A 109 3.50 6.17 -9.00
N LYS A 110 3.72 7.28 -9.71
CA LYS A 110 4.65 8.32 -9.28
C LYS A 110 4.32 8.79 -7.85
N ASN A 111 5.35 8.87 -7.02
CA ASN A 111 5.27 9.29 -5.62
C ASN A 111 4.35 8.37 -4.77
N LEU A 112 4.27 7.09 -5.11
CA LEU A 112 3.65 6.06 -4.28
C LEU A 112 4.51 4.81 -4.36
N ASP A 113 5.36 4.64 -3.36
CA ASP A 113 6.28 3.53 -3.27
C ASP A 113 5.54 2.29 -2.73
N LEU A 114 4.96 1.52 -3.65
CA LEU A 114 4.27 0.27 -3.37
C LEU A 114 4.63 -0.75 -4.45
N PRO A 115 4.63 -2.06 -4.11
CA PRO A 115 4.74 -3.10 -5.12
C PRO A 115 3.63 -2.96 -6.17
N SER A 116 3.95 -3.32 -7.41
CA SER A 116 2.95 -3.39 -8.48
C SER A 116 3.09 -4.66 -9.29
N LEU A 117 1.97 -5.11 -9.87
CA LEU A 117 1.95 -6.32 -10.68
C LEU A 117 2.85 -6.18 -11.93
N TRP A 118 2.87 -5.00 -12.55
CA TRP A 118 3.81 -4.71 -13.63
C TRP A 118 5.27 -4.87 -13.20
N VAL A 119 5.68 -4.21 -12.13
CA VAL A 119 7.08 -4.23 -11.67
C VAL A 119 7.53 -5.66 -11.33
N ALA A 120 6.65 -6.45 -10.72
CA ALA A 120 6.92 -7.84 -10.38
C ALA A 120 7.07 -8.78 -11.60
N VAL A 121 6.51 -8.42 -12.76
CA VAL A 121 6.65 -9.18 -14.02
C VAL A 121 7.80 -8.64 -14.86
N ALA A 122 7.81 -7.32 -15.08
CA ALA A 122 8.61 -6.63 -16.07
C ALA A 122 9.95 -6.10 -15.51
N GLY A 123 10.10 -6.08 -14.19
CA GLY A 123 11.18 -5.39 -13.49
C GLY A 123 10.92 -3.89 -13.28
N ASP A 124 11.88 -3.21 -12.65
CA ASP A 124 11.82 -1.77 -12.39
C ASP A 124 12.13 -0.96 -13.66
N ARG A 125 11.14 -0.88 -14.55
CA ARG A 125 11.20 -0.10 -15.79
C ARG A 125 9.86 0.56 -16.08
N PRO A 126 9.85 1.64 -16.89
CA PRO A 126 8.62 2.28 -17.32
C PRO A 126 7.66 1.31 -17.98
N VAL A 127 6.36 1.60 -17.86
CA VAL A 127 5.30 0.86 -18.57
C VAL A 127 5.49 1.04 -20.07
N ALA A 128 5.69 -0.07 -20.78
CA ALA A 128 5.91 -0.05 -22.22
C ALA A 128 4.66 0.43 -22.97
N ALA A 129 4.88 1.24 -24.01
CA ALA A 129 3.81 1.69 -24.90
C ALA A 129 3.46 0.63 -25.94
N GLU A 130 4.42 -0.23 -26.29
CA GLU A 130 4.25 -1.33 -27.23
C GLU A 130 3.31 -2.38 -26.65
N HIS A 131 2.25 -2.73 -27.40
CA HIS A 131 1.21 -3.66 -26.93
C HIS A 131 1.68 -5.11 -26.80
N ASP A 132 2.77 -5.48 -27.47
CA ASP A 132 3.36 -6.82 -27.49
C ASP A 132 4.45 -7.03 -26.42
N ASP A 133 4.73 -6.02 -25.60
CA ASP A 133 5.67 -6.15 -24.49
C ASP A 133 5.25 -7.30 -23.56
N PRO A 134 6.17 -8.22 -23.20
CA PRO A 134 5.85 -9.37 -22.35
C PRO A 134 5.19 -9.02 -21.00
N GLY A 135 5.48 -7.83 -20.46
CA GLY A 135 4.87 -7.32 -19.23
C GLY A 135 3.36 -7.08 -19.34
N HIS A 136 2.81 -6.92 -20.55
CA HIS A 136 1.36 -6.77 -20.74
C HIS A 136 0.59 -8.07 -20.52
N VAL A 137 1.26 -9.20 -20.27
CA VAL A 137 0.63 -10.43 -19.75
C VAL A 137 -0.21 -10.15 -18.49
N THR A 138 0.17 -9.14 -17.71
CA THR A 138 -0.56 -8.66 -16.53
C THR A 138 -2.01 -8.25 -16.83
N TRP A 139 -2.31 -7.72 -18.04
CA TRP A 139 -3.68 -7.43 -18.44
C TRP A 139 -4.51 -8.71 -18.52
N ARG A 140 -3.97 -9.72 -19.19
CA ARG A 140 -4.63 -11.02 -19.36
C ARG A 140 -4.89 -11.67 -18.00
N TRP A 141 -3.87 -11.71 -17.13
CA TRP A 141 -4.01 -12.26 -15.78
C TRP A 141 -5.10 -11.56 -14.96
N LYS A 142 -5.12 -10.23 -15.00
CA LYS A 142 -6.19 -9.43 -14.38
C LYS A 142 -7.57 -9.84 -14.90
N ASP A 143 -7.76 -9.84 -16.22
CA ASP A 143 -9.07 -10.08 -16.84
C ASP A 143 -9.57 -11.51 -16.58
N GLU A 144 -8.68 -12.50 -16.65
CA GLU A 144 -8.98 -13.89 -16.33
C GLU A 144 -9.42 -14.07 -14.87
N MET A 145 -8.86 -13.28 -13.94
CA MET A 145 -9.14 -13.40 -12.51
C MET A 145 -10.36 -12.63 -12.00
N LEU A 146 -10.87 -11.63 -12.74
CA LEU A 146 -12.01 -10.83 -12.28
C LEU A 146 -13.21 -11.70 -11.89
N SER A 147 -13.48 -12.76 -12.65
CA SER A 147 -14.60 -13.67 -12.41
C SER A 147 -14.31 -14.77 -11.39
N LYS A 148 -13.06 -14.94 -10.96
CA LYS A 148 -12.60 -16.10 -10.17
C LYS A 148 -12.50 -15.85 -8.67
N ARG A 149 -12.67 -14.60 -8.22
CA ARG A 149 -12.64 -14.24 -6.79
C ARG A 149 -11.36 -14.76 -6.11
N ARG A 150 -10.20 -14.53 -6.74
CA ARG A 150 -8.88 -14.91 -6.18
C ARG A 150 -8.16 -13.71 -5.55
N TRP A 151 -8.54 -12.52 -5.96
CA TRP A 151 -8.20 -11.23 -5.38
C TRP A 151 -9.38 -10.29 -5.59
N TYR A 152 -9.38 -9.17 -4.87
CA TYR A 152 -10.14 -8.00 -5.26
C TYR A 152 -9.34 -7.16 -6.26
N TYR A 153 -10.01 -6.64 -7.29
CA TYR A 153 -9.45 -5.64 -8.20
C TYR A 153 -10.41 -4.46 -8.29
N GLY A 154 -9.90 -3.25 -8.08
CA GLY A 154 -10.70 -2.03 -8.19
C GLY A 154 -9.89 -0.76 -7.95
N LYS A 155 -10.54 0.39 -8.05
CA LYS A 155 -9.91 1.71 -7.87
C LYS A 155 -9.88 2.18 -6.42
N LEU A 156 -9.29 1.38 -5.53
CA LEU A 156 -9.35 1.61 -4.08
C LEU A 156 -8.42 2.74 -3.62
N LEU A 157 -7.11 2.62 -3.86
CA LEU A 157 -6.12 3.59 -3.38
C LEU A 157 -6.02 4.78 -4.33
N ARG A 158 -6.36 5.98 -3.85
CA ARG A 158 -6.28 7.24 -4.62
C ARG A 158 -7.04 7.20 -5.97
N GLY A 159 -8.04 6.32 -6.11
CA GLY A 159 -8.76 6.10 -7.37
C GLY A 159 -7.95 5.36 -8.43
N LYS A 160 -6.94 4.58 -8.02
CA LYS A 160 -5.99 3.89 -8.90
C LYS A 160 -6.19 2.38 -8.79
N ALA A 161 -5.94 1.68 -9.90
CA ALA A 161 -6.11 0.24 -10.00
C ALA A 161 -5.23 -0.47 -8.95
N THR A 162 -5.90 -1.12 -8.01
CA THR A 162 -5.33 -1.77 -6.83
C THR A 162 -5.80 -3.22 -6.82
N LEU A 163 -4.89 -4.14 -6.49
CA LEU A 163 -5.22 -5.52 -6.18
C LEU A 163 -5.11 -5.73 -4.67
N VAL A 164 -6.08 -6.39 -4.08
CA VAL A 164 -6.11 -6.67 -2.63
C VAL A 164 -6.36 -8.16 -2.44
N SER A 165 -5.60 -8.79 -1.55
CA SER A 165 -5.84 -10.16 -1.11
C SER A 165 -7.19 -10.26 -0.43
N LEU A 166 -7.84 -11.43 -0.50
CA LEU A 166 -9.11 -11.60 0.18
C LEU A 166 -8.95 -11.60 1.71
N ASP A 167 -7.79 -12.02 2.21
CA ASP A 167 -7.46 -12.03 3.64
C ASP A 167 -7.44 -10.61 4.24
N LEU A 168 -7.00 -9.60 3.46
CA LEU A 168 -6.96 -8.20 3.88
C LEU A 168 -8.20 -7.40 3.47
N LEU A 169 -9.05 -7.94 2.60
CA LEU A 169 -10.19 -7.19 2.04
C LEU A 169 -11.19 -6.77 3.11
N ALA A 170 -11.40 -7.58 4.14
CA ALA A 170 -12.26 -7.25 5.27
C ALA A 170 -11.76 -6.02 6.06
N ALA A 171 -10.44 -5.86 6.21
CA ALA A 171 -9.86 -4.68 6.86
C ALA A 171 -10.13 -3.40 6.05
N PHE A 172 -10.02 -3.46 4.72
CA PHE A 172 -10.39 -2.33 3.87
C PHE A 172 -11.89 -2.02 3.94
N TYR A 173 -12.74 -3.05 3.99
CA TYR A 173 -14.18 -2.87 4.14
C TYR A 173 -14.56 -2.24 5.49
N ALA A 174 -13.95 -2.69 6.59
CA ALA A 174 -14.19 -2.14 7.93
C ALA A 174 -13.86 -0.64 8.05
N LEU A 175 -13.01 -0.10 7.17
CA LEU A 175 -12.63 1.31 7.13
C LEU A 175 -13.32 2.10 6.01
N SER A 176 -14.24 1.46 5.30
CA SER A 176 -15.01 2.07 4.22
C SER A 176 -16.30 2.71 4.78
N PRO A 177 -16.97 3.60 4.04
CA PRO A 177 -18.23 4.23 4.48
C PRO A 177 -19.45 3.28 4.38
N ARG A 178 -19.21 1.97 4.25
CA ARG A 178 -20.25 0.96 4.03
C ARG A 178 -21.01 0.66 5.32
N LEU A 179 -22.31 0.45 5.21
CA LEU A 179 -23.22 0.06 6.30
C LEU A 179 -23.60 -1.43 6.26
N ALA A 180 -22.94 -2.20 5.39
CA ALA A 180 -23.22 -3.62 5.18
C ALA A 180 -24.62 -3.91 4.62
N ASP A 181 -25.19 -2.98 3.83
CA ASP A 181 -26.41 -3.21 3.05
C ASP A 181 -26.17 -2.99 1.55
N THR A 182 -26.87 -3.76 0.72
CA THR A 182 -26.70 -3.76 -0.74
C THR A 182 -27.06 -2.41 -1.36
N ASP A 183 -27.92 -1.61 -0.70
CA ASP A 183 -28.36 -0.29 -1.17
C ASP A 183 -27.92 0.90 -0.29
N ASP A 184 -26.96 0.69 0.62
CA ASP A 184 -26.45 1.76 1.51
C ASP A 184 -25.83 2.97 0.77
N PHE A 185 -25.58 2.84 -0.55
CA PHE A 185 -25.20 3.96 -1.42
C PHE A 185 -26.27 5.06 -1.45
N ARG A 186 -27.53 4.74 -1.15
CA ARG A 186 -28.62 5.72 -1.02
C ARG A 186 -28.36 6.64 0.17
N GLU A 187 -28.03 6.06 1.32
CA GLU A 187 -27.68 6.82 2.53
C GLU A 187 -26.44 7.68 2.29
N ALA A 188 -25.39 7.08 1.72
CA ALA A 188 -24.17 7.82 1.38
C ALA A 188 -24.43 8.99 0.41
N TYR A 189 -25.41 8.88 -0.50
CA TYR A 189 -25.84 10.00 -1.35
C TYR A 189 -26.61 11.06 -0.54
N HIS A 190 -27.54 10.65 0.32
CA HIS A 190 -28.33 11.56 1.15
C HIS A 190 -27.46 12.38 2.10
N GLU A 191 -26.39 11.80 2.63
CA GLU A 191 -25.38 12.47 3.46
C GLU A 191 -24.39 13.35 2.65
N GLY A 192 -24.50 13.36 1.31
CA GLY A 192 -23.63 14.13 0.43
C GLY A 192 -22.27 13.49 0.15
N GLY A 193 -22.06 12.23 0.54
CA GLY A 193 -20.86 11.44 0.30
C GLY A 193 -20.75 10.88 -1.12
N LEU A 194 -21.85 10.79 -1.86
CA LEU A 194 -21.89 10.35 -3.26
C LEU A 194 -22.48 11.41 -4.21
N THR A 195 -21.95 11.45 -5.43
CA THR A 195 -22.55 12.23 -6.52
C THR A 195 -23.86 11.62 -7.02
N ARG A 196 -24.72 12.44 -7.65
CA ARG A 196 -25.96 11.95 -8.28
C ARG A 196 -25.68 10.91 -9.37
N GLU A 197 -24.62 11.12 -10.16
CA GLU A 197 -24.21 10.15 -11.18
C GLU A 197 -23.73 8.83 -10.55
N ALA A 198 -23.06 8.85 -9.39
CA ALA A 198 -22.72 7.63 -8.65
C ALA A 198 -23.98 6.88 -8.17
N LEU A 199 -24.95 7.59 -7.58
CA LEU A 199 -26.23 6.99 -7.21
C LEU A 199 -26.92 6.33 -8.43
N GLN A 200 -27.01 7.04 -9.56
CA GLN A 200 -27.64 6.50 -10.78
C GLN A 200 -26.96 5.23 -11.30
N VAL A 201 -25.63 5.16 -11.22
CA VAL A 201 -24.86 3.98 -11.62
C VAL A 201 -25.12 2.81 -10.67
N ALA A 202 -25.09 3.04 -9.35
CA ALA A 202 -25.35 2.00 -8.37
C ALA A 202 -26.80 1.47 -8.46
N GLU A 203 -27.78 2.35 -8.59
CA GLU A 203 -29.20 1.98 -8.82
C GLU A 203 -29.41 1.13 -10.08
N ALA A 204 -28.68 1.45 -11.16
CA ALA A 204 -28.75 0.68 -12.40
C ALA A 204 -28.25 -0.77 -12.18
N ILE A 205 -27.13 -0.94 -11.47
CA ILE A 205 -26.60 -2.28 -11.16
C ILE A 205 -27.51 -3.01 -10.17
N LEU A 206 -28.04 -2.32 -9.15
CA LEU A 206 -28.97 -2.90 -8.19
C LEU A 206 -30.19 -3.51 -8.87
N ARG A 207 -30.79 -2.77 -9.82
CA ARG A 207 -31.99 -3.17 -10.56
C ARG A 207 -31.73 -4.24 -11.62
N GLU A 208 -30.68 -4.08 -12.43
CA GLU A 208 -30.45 -4.90 -13.64
C GLU A 208 -29.47 -6.07 -13.41
N GLY A 209 -28.73 -6.07 -12.30
CA GLY A 209 -27.61 -6.98 -12.07
C GLY A 209 -26.31 -6.51 -12.74
N PRO A 210 -25.34 -7.42 -12.96
CA PRO A 210 -24.07 -7.08 -13.58
C PRO A 210 -24.23 -6.50 -14.99
N LEU A 211 -23.60 -5.36 -15.25
CA LEU A 211 -23.66 -4.70 -16.56
C LEU A 211 -22.27 -4.34 -17.07
N ASP A 212 -22.05 -4.50 -18.38
CA ASP A 212 -20.87 -3.94 -19.03
C ASP A 212 -20.93 -2.41 -19.10
N THR A 213 -19.79 -1.74 -19.16
CA THR A 213 -19.67 -0.27 -19.16
C THR A 213 -20.62 0.43 -20.14
N ILE A 214 -20.93 -0.16 -21.30
CA ILE A 214 -21.78 0.45 -22.32
C ILE A 214 -23.24 0.33 -21.93
N ALA A 215 -23.68 -0.87 -21.55
CA ALA A 215 -25.02 -1.13 -21.07
C ALA A 215 -25.31 -0.33 -19.78
N LEU A 216 -24.35 -0.32 -18.85
CA LEU A 216 -24.44 0.40 -17.58
C LEU A 216 -24.61 1.90 -17.79
N ARG A 217 -23.84 2.49 -18.71
CA ARG A 217 -23.95 3.91 -19.03
C ARG A 217 -25.29 4.27 -19.68
N ARG A 218 -25.95 3.32 -20.36
CA ARG A 218 -27.33 3.47 -20.84
C ARG A 218 -28.34 3.36 -19.72
N ALA A 219 -28.25 2.32 -18.90
CA ALA A 219 -29.17 2.07 -17.79
C ALA A 219 -29.14 3.18 -16.72
N ALA A 220 -27.98 3.82 -16.52
CA ALA A 220 -27.81 4.97 -15.63
C ALA A 220 -28.26 6.32 -16.25
N GLY A 221 -28.72 6.35 -17.51
CA GLY A 221 -29.11 7.59 -18.19
C GLY A 221 -27.95 8.50 -18.61
N LEU A 222 -26.72 7.97 -18.68
CA LEU A 222 -25.48 8.72 -18.91
C LEU A 222 -24.88 8.49 -20.32
N SER A 223 -25.73 8.12 -21.29
CA SER A 223 -25.30 7.78 -22.67
C SER A 223 -24.78 8.96 -23.49
N ARG A 224 -25.08 10.20 -23.11
CA ARG A 224 -24.61 11.38 -23.86
C ARG A 224 -23.07 11.48 -23.80
N PRO A 225 -22.38 11.95 -24.87
CA PRO A 225 -20.92 12.08 -24.86
C PRO A 225 -20.39 12.95 -23.71
N GLN A 226 -21.08 14.06 -23.41
CA GLN A 226 -20.72 15.01 -22.35
C GLN A 226 -20.79 14.38 -20.94
N ALA A 227 -21.56 13.30 -20.78
CA ALA A 227 -21.70 12.60 -19.51
C ALA A 227 -20.55 11.60 -19.24
N LYS A 228 -19.68 11.33 -20.23
CA LYS A 228 -18.60 10.32 -20.10
C LYS A 228 -17.70 10.59 -18.89
N TYR A 229 -17.22 11.82 -18.73
CA TYR A 229 -16.36 12.19 -17.62
C TYR A 229 -17.03 11.96 -16.26
N ARG A 230 -18.32 12.33 -16.15
CA ARG A 230 -19.08 12.15 -14.91
C ARG A 230 -19.32 10.68 -14.59
N PHE A 231 -19.59 9.88 -15.62
CA PHE A 231 -19.71 8.42 -15.49
C PHE A 231 -18.38 7.76 -15.05
N ASP A 232 -17.25 8.13 -15.64
CA ASP A 232 -15.94 7.60 -15.24
C ASP A 232 -15.56 8.01 -13.80
N ARG A 233 -15.95 9.22 -13.39
CA ARG A 233 -15.83 9.70 -12.01
C ARG A 233 -16.72 8.89 -11.07
N ALA A 234 -17.99 8.70 -11.41
CA ALA A 234 -18.95 7.89 -10.65
C ALA A 234 -18.45 6.45 -10.44
N LEU A 235 -17.94 5.78 -11.49
CA LEU A 235 -17.33 4.46 -11.36
C LEU A 235 -16.14 4.45 -10.39
N THR A 236 -15.31 5.49 -10.43
CA THR A 236 -14.14 5.60 -9.55
C THR A 236 -14.54 5.88 -8.10
N GLU A 237 -15.54 6.74 -7.90
CA GLU A 237 -16.11 7.07 -6.59
C GLU A 237 -16.74 5.85 -5.93
N LEU A 238 -17.58 5.11 -6.65
CA LEU A 238 -18.21 3.88 -6.16
C LEU A 238 -17.18 2.78 -5.82
N GLN A 239 -16.14 2.61 -6.64
CA GLN A 239 -15.06 1.64 -6.36
C GLN A 239 -14.21 2.03 -5.13
N ARG A 240 -14.02 3.33 -4.89
CA ARG A 240 -13.25 3.80 -3.73
C ARG A 240 -13.93 3.51 -2.41
N GLY A 241 -15.26 3.56 -2.37
CA GLY A 241 -16.03 3.20 -1.20
C GLY A 241 -16.54 1.76 -1.20
N LEU A 242 -16.02 0.89 -2.06
CA LEU A 242 -16.37 -0.54 -2.14
C LEU A 242 -17.87 -0.79 -2.38
N TRP A 243 -18.56 0.10 -3.11
CA TRP A 243 -19.96 -0.15 -3.52
C TRP A 243 -20.04 -1.06 -4.75
N ILE A 244 -19.11 -0.89 -5.69
CA ILE A 244 -19.06 -1.67 -6.93
C ILE A 244 -17.63 -2.11 -7.23
N LEU A 245 -17.51 -3.12 -8.10
CA LEU A 245 -16.22 -3.56 -8.63
C LEU A 245 -16.35 -4.18 -10.03
N PRO A 246 -15.27 -4.19 -10.84
CA PRO A 246 -15.20 -5.01 -12.03
C PRO A 246 -15.20 -6.50 -11.66
N VAL A 247 -16.07 -7.29 -12.29
CA VAL A 247 -16.21 -8.74 -12.07
C VAL A 247 -15.97 -9.56 -13.35
N GLY A 248 -15.72 -8.90 -14.47
CA GLY A 248 -15.40 -9.54 -15.74
C GLY A 248 -15.17 -8.55 -16.87
N VAL A 249 -14.99 -9.09 -18.07
CA VAL A 249 -14.90 -8.34 -19.31
C VAL A 249 -15.90 -8.89 -20.34
N ALA A 250 -16.46 -8.00 -21.15
CA ALA A 250 -17.41 -8.32 -22.21
C ALA A 250 -16.88 -7.83 -23.57
N LYS A 251 -17.23 -8.55 -24.63
CA LYS A 251 -16.92 -8.17 -26.03
C LYS A 251 -17.92 -7.12 -26.54
N ALA A 252 -17.87 -5.91 -25.98
CA ALA A 252 -18.80 -4.83 -26.28
C ALA A 252 -18.09 -3.57 -26.81
N GLY A 253 -18.81 -2.80 -27.64
CA GLY A 253 -18.33 -1.52 -28.19
C GLY A 253 -17.33 -1.64 -29.33
N ALA A 254 -16.84 -0.48 -29.78
CA ALA A 254 -15.93 -0.37 -30.92
C ALA A 254 -14.62 -1.17 -30.72
N TRP A 255 -14.14 -1.26 -29.48
CA TRP A 255 -12.92 -1.97 -29.11
C TRP A 255 -13.13 -3.42 -28.69
N ARG A 256 -14.37 -3.92 -28.76
CA ARG A 256 -14.77 -5.28 -28.31
C ARG A 256 -14.25 -5.62 -26.90
N TYR A 257 -14.25 -4.62 -26.02
CA TYR A 257 -13.75 -4.71 -24.65
C TYR A 257 -14.50 -3.70 -23.78
N ALA A 258 -15.14 -4.20 -22.73
CA ALA A 258 -15.75 -3.41 -21.66
C ALA A 258 -15.68 -4.18 -20.35
N PHE A 259 -15.44 -3.50 -19.22
CA PHE A 259 -15.57 -4.12 -17.91
C PHE A 259 -17.04 -4.34 -17.59
N VAL A 260 -17.33 -5.48 -16.95
CA VAL A 260 -18.62 -5.77 -16.31
C VAL A 260 -18.52 -5.40 -14.84
N TYR A 261 -19.44 -4.59 -14.34
CA TYR A 261 -19.50 -4.14 -12.95
C TYR A 261 -20.66 -4.79 -12.21
N GLU A 262 -20.45 -5.11 -10.94
CA GLU A 262 -21.46 -5.64 -10.01
C GLU A 262 -21.31 -4.93 -8.65
N LEU A 263 -22.35 -5.00 -7.82
CA LEU A 263 -22.35 -4.58 -6.43
C LEU A 263 -21.41 -5.45 -5.60
N PHE A 264 -20.66 -4.81 -4.72
CA PHE A 264 -19.65 -5.50 -3.90
C PHE A 264 -20.27 -6.61 -3.04
N ASP A 265 -21.37 -6.35 -2.35
CA ASP A 265 -21.95 -7.28 -1.37
C ASP A 265 -22.61 -8.49 -2.03
N ARG A 266 -23.09 -8.35 -3.28
CA ARG A 266 -23.54 -9.50 -4.09
C ARG A 266 -22.36 -10.37 -4.52
N TRP A 267 -21.22 -9.75 -4.82
CA TRP A 267 -20.03 -10.47 -5.29
C TRP A 267 -19.23 -11.10 -4.14
N TYR A 268 -19.16 -10.44 -2.99
CA TYR A 268 -18.44 -10.84 -1.78
C TYR A 268 -19.33 -10.82 -0.53
N PRO A 269 -20.38 -11.66 -0.45
CA PRO A 269 -21.38 -11.60 0.63
C PRO A 269 -20.82 -11.91 2.03
N GLY A 270 -19.66 -12.58 2.13
CA GLY A 270 -19.03 -12.91 3.41
C GLY A 270 -18.14 -11.80 3.98
N ILE A 271 -17.71 -10.84 3.17
CA ILE A 271 -16.77 -9.79 3.62
C ILE A 271 -17.38 -8.86 4.67
N PRO A 272 -18.64 -8.41 4.56
CA PRO A 272 -19.24 -7.56 5.61
C PRO A 272 -19.24 -8.24 6.99
N ALA A 273 -19.56 -9.54 7.05
CA ALA A 273 -19.54 -10.30 8.31
C ALA A 273 -18.12 -10.46 8.88
N GLN A 274 -17.11 -10.64 8.01
CA GLN A 274 -15.70 -10.68 8.43
C GLN A 274 -15.20 -9.31 8.90
N ALA A 275 -15.68 -8.23 8.28
CA ALA A 275 -15.33 -6.87 8.68
C ALA A 275 -15.96 -6.48 10.01
N ALA A 276 -17.17 -6.96 10.31
CA ALA A 276 -17.91 -6.63 11.54
C ALA A 276 -17.23 -7.08 12.84
N VAL A 277 -16.33 -8.08 12.78
CA VAL A 277 -15.55 -8.52 13.95
C VAL A 277 -14.25 -7.74 14.14
N LEU A 278 -13.88 -6.87 13.19
CA LEU A 278 -12.69 -6.04 13.27
C LEU A 278 -13.05 -4.68 13.87
N SER A 279 -12.31 -4.27 14.89
CA SER A 279 -12.28 -2.85 15.25
C SER A 279 -11.59 -2.05 14.15
N GLU A 280 -11.92 -0.75 14.05
CA GLU A 280 -11.20 0.13 13.12
C GLU A 280 -9.69 0.17 13.40
N GLU A 281 -9.31 0.00 14.67
CA GLU A 281 -7.92 0.01 15.10
C GLU A 281 -7.15 -1.22 14.61
N GLU A 282 -7.74 -2.40 14.74
CA GLU A 282 -7.18 -3.66 14.21
C GLU A 282 -7.09 -3.61 12.69
N ALA A 283 -8.14 -3.15 12.01
CA ALA A 283 -8.15 -3.02 10.55
C ALA A 283 -7.06 -2.08 10.05
N ARG A 284 -6.87 -0.93 10.72
CA ARG A 284 -5.78 0.01 10.39
C ARG A 284 -4.41 -0.61 10.62
N ALA A 285 -4.21 -1.30 11.75
CA ALA A 285 -2.96 -1.96 12.07
C ALA A 285 -2.61 -3.05 11.04
N GLN A 286 -3.57 -3.86 10.60
CA GLN A 286 -3.35 -4.89 9.56
C GLN A 286 -2.89 -4.27 8.23
N ILE A 287 -3.57 -3.23 7.74
CA ILE A 287 -3.22 -2.57 6.47
C ILE A 287 -1.84 -1.91 6.55
N VAL A 288 -1.53 -1.25 7.68
CA VAL A 288 -0.21 -0.61 7.87
C VAL A 288 0.89 -1.67 8.01
N ASP A 289 0.62 -2.80 8.66
CA ASP A 289 1.57 -3.91 8.77
C ASP A 289 1.93 -4.46 7.38
N ASP A 290 0.95 -4.77 6.55
CA ASP A 290 1.19 -5.29 5.19
C ASP A 290 1.86 -4.24 4.28
N LEU A 291 1.54 -2.96 4.45
CA LEU A 291 2.26 -1.87 3.79
C LEU A 291 3.74 -1.87 4.19
N LEU A 292 4.04 -1.82 5.50
CA LEU A 292 5.40 -1.78 6.02
C LEU A 292 6.17 -3.07 5.67
N ARG A 293 5.51 -4.23 5.71
CA ARG A 293 6.08 -5.50 5.24
C ARG A 293 6.42 -5.47 3.77
N SER A 294 5.70 -4.70 2.95
CA SER A 294 6.03 -4.52 1.55
C SER A 294 7.21 -3.56 1.34
N VAL A 295 7.15 -2.38 1.95
CA VAL A 295 8.09 -1.27 1.66
C VAL A 295 9.32 -1.24 2.57
N GLY A 296 9.31 -2.00 3.66
CA GLY A 296 10.36 -2.07 4.69
C GLY A 296 10.31 -0.92 5.69
N ILE A 297 10.28 0.32 5.20
CA ILE A 297 10.25 1.56 5.98
C ILE A 297 9.30 2.58 5.33
N ALA A 298 8.55 3.32 6.16
CA ALA A 298 7.82 4.49 5.72
C ALA A 298 7.60 5.52 6.85
N SER A 299 7.65 6.81 6.52
CA SER A 299 7.17 7.88 7.40
C SER A 299 5.63 7.93 7.49
N PRO A 300 5.06 8.57 8.54
CA PRO A 300 3.61 8.71 8.68
C PRO A 300 2.98 9.48 7.53
N MET A 301 3.73 10.44 6.96
CA MET A 301 3.27 11.24 5.82
C MET A 301 3.13 10.38 4.56
N ALA A 302 4.10 9.48 4.29
CA ALA A 302 4.04 8.56 3.16
C ALA A 302 2.83 7.62 3.30
N ILE A 303 2.61 7.05 4.49
CA ILE A 303 1.47 6.16 4.77
C ILE A 303 0.14 6.93 4.66
N ALA A 304 0.04 8.12 5.27
CA ALA A 304 -1.15 8.96 5.19
C ALA A 304 -1.48 9.35 3.74
N THR A 305 -0.46 9.64 2.94
CA THR A 305 -0.62 9.97 1.52
C THR A 305 -1.08 8.77 0.70
N ALA A 306 -0.52 7.58 0.95
CA ALA A 306 -0.87 6.34 0.29
C ALA A 306 -2.32 5.92 0.58
N LEU A 307 -2.70 5.91 1.86
CA LEU A 307 -4.00 5.40 2.35
C LEU A 307 -5.09 6.47 2.42
N ARG A 308 -4.73 7.77 2.25
CA ARG A 308 -5.64 8.92 2.40
C ARG A 308 -6.24 9.03 3.80
N TRP A 309 -5.48 8.66 4.82
CA TRP A 309 -5.88 8.75 6.21
C TRP A 309 -5.37 10.03 6.86
N LYS A 310 -6.03 10.40 7.96
CA LYS A 310 -5.52 11.45 8.86
C LYS A 310 -4.26 10.95 9.57
N ARG A 311 -3.31 11.86 9.85
CA ARG A 311 -2.01 11.52 10.45
C ARG A 311 -2.17 10.84 11.81
N GLU A 312 -3.16 11.23 12.59
CA GLU A 312 -3.43 10.66 13.91
C GLU A 312 -3.81 9.17 13.83
N ALA A 313 -4.60 8.80 12.82
CA ALA A 313 -4.97 7.40 12.60
C ALA A 313 -3.77 6.55 12.19
N VAL A 314 -2.86 7.11 11.37
CA VAL A 314 -1.61 6.46 10.98
C VAL A 314 -0.68 6.28 12.18
N ASN A 315 -0.48 7.33 12.98
CA ASN A 315 0.38 7.27 14.16
C ASN A 315 -0.11 6.21 15.15
N ARG A 316 -1.42 6.12 15.41
CA ARG A 316 -1.98 5.06 16.28
C ARG A 316 -1.74 3.67 15.71
N ALA A 317 -1.94 3.48 14.40
CA ALA A 317 -1.65 2.20 13.77
C ALA A 317 -0.17 1.82 13.90
N ILE A 318 0.76 2.76 13.71
CA ILE A 318 2.20 2.54 13.92
C ILE A 318 2.49 2.15 15.37
N LEU A 319 1.94 2.88 16.36
CA LEU A 319 2.15 2.58 17.77
C LEU A 319 1.71 1.15 18.12
N ASN A 320 0.56 0.71 17.61
CA ASN A 320 0.10 -0.67 17.82
C ASN A 320 1.05 -1.72 17.25
N LEU A 321 1.68 -1.44 16.10
CA LEU A 321 2.70 -2.32 15.53
C LEU A 321 3.97 -2.35 16.36
N VAL A 322 4.33 -1.23 16.98
CA VAL A 322 5.49 -1.13 17.87
C VAL A 322 5.23 -1.90 19.17
N GLU A 323 4.08 -1.69 19.80
CA GLU A 323 3.68 -2.39 21.02
C GLU A 323 3.55 -3.90 20.80
N SER A 324 3.03 -4.33 19.65
CA SER A 324 2.96 -5.74 19.25
C SER A 324 4.28 -6.30 18.70
N ARG A 325 5.38 -5.54 18.72
CA ARG A 325 6.72 -5.95 18.27
C ARG A 325 6.73 -6.47 16.83
N ARG A 326 6.00 -5.80 15.93
CA ARG A 326 6.04 -6.01 14.47
C ARG A 326 6.84 -4.93 13.74
N ALA A 327 6.96 -3.76 14.35
CA ALA A 327 7.74 -2.64 13.82
C ALA A 327 8.57 -1.95 14.91
N LEU A 328 9.60 -1.22 14.48
CA LEU A 328 10.34 -0.28 15.32
C LEU A 328 9.93 1.15 14.97
N HIS A 329 9.78 1.99 15.99
CA HIS A 329 9.49 3.41 15.84
C HIS A 329 10.75 4.18 15.45
N LEU A 330 10.62 5.14 14.54
CA LEU A 330 11.69 6.04 14.11
C LEU A 330 11.57 7.41 14.79
N PRO A 331 12.68 8.15 15.01
CA PRO A 331 12.64 9.49 15.61
C PRO A 331 11.70 10.50 14.92
N ASP A 332 11.51 10.39 13.61
CA ASP A 332 10.61 11.25 12.81
C ASP A 332 9.12 10.81 12.88
N GLY A 333 8.82 9.78 13.68
CA GLY A 333 7.51 9.17 13.81
C GLY A 333 7.25 8.05 12.80
N GLY A 334 8.18 7.75 11.89
CA GLY A 334 8.08 6.64 10.94
C GLY A 334 8.20 5.28 11.60
N ALA A 335 8.10 4.23 10.77
CA ALA A 335 8.19 2.87 11.23
C ALA A 335 9.03 1.98 10.31
N VAL A 336 9.77 1.06 10.91
CA VAL A 336 10.54 0.00 10.23
C VAL A 336 9.91 -1.34 10.54
N HIS A 337 9.54 -2.08 9.51
CA HIS A 337 9.06 -3.46 9.69
C HIS A 337 10.21 -4.38 10.11
N HIS A 338 9.96 -5.30 11.04
CA HIS A 338 11.00 -6.22 11.52
C HIS A 338 11.63 -7.09 10.42
N ASN A 339 10.88 -7.45 9.39
CA ASN A 339 11.43 -8.19 8.24
C ASN A 339 12.59 -7.47 7.54
N LEU A 340 12.62 -6.13 7.52
CA LEU A 340 13.76 -5.39 6.98
C LEU A 340 15.01 -5.60 7.83
N LEU A 341 14.86 -5.78 9.14
CA LEU A 341 16.00 -6.00 10.05
C LEU A 341 16.75 -7.29 9.74
N HIS A 342 16.05 -8.33 9.25
CA HIS A 342 16.70 -9.56 8.79
C HIS A 342 17.54 -9.37 7.53
N PHE A 343 17.24 -8.36 6.71
CA PHE A 343 18.06 -8.00 5.54
C PHE A 343 19.27 -7.13 5.92
N LEU A 344 19.25 -6.54 7.12
CA LEU A 344 20.34 -5.72 7.66
C LEU A 344 21.39 -6.55 8.41
N GLU A 345 21.11 -7.82 8.71
CA GLU A 345 22.10 -8.74 9.25
C GLU A 345 22.92 -9.32 8.09
N PRO A 346 24.26 -9.16 8.07
CA PRO A 346 25.08 -9.78 7.03
C PRO A 346 24.91 -11.30 7.11
N ALA A 347 24.74 -11.95 5.94
CA ALA A 347 24.77 -13.40 5.83
C ALA A 347 26.09 -13.89 6.46
N SER A 348 25.96 -14.57 7.59
CA SER A 348 27.05 -15.07 8.44
C SER A 348 28.01 -15.99 7.70
#